data_AF-A0A929JC30-F1
#
_entry.id   AF-A0A929JC30-F1
#
_cell.length_a   1.000
_cell.length_b   1.000
_cell.length_c   1.000
_cell.angle_alpha   90.00
_cell.angle_beta   90.00
_cell.angle_gamma   90.00
#
_symmetry.space_group_name_H-M   'P 1'
#
loop_
_entity.id
_entity.type
_entity.pdbx_description
1 polymer ?
#
loop_
_entity_poly.entity_id
_entity_poly.type
_entity_poly.pdbx_seq_one_letter_code
_entity_poly.pdbx_strand_id
1 'polypeptide(L)'
;MTSPDLQQRRAGILLHPTSLPSGILDGDVERWLHMMSDTGFSVWQVLPLGEPQSGLSPYQCSSAFAFNPALLPVSSALWATVDEGDNGFIEFCNMQQFWLDDYALFKVLKQHFDDTAWVEWPEQWKFRDAEVLQQSRQQYEKQ
;
A
#
# COMPACT_ATOMS: atom_id res chain seq x y z
N MET A 1 1.76 -15.55 33.00
CA MET A 1 3.13 -15.22 32.56
C MET A 1 3.07 -13.87 31.84
N THR A 2 3.68 -12.82 32.38
CA THR A 2 3.80 -11.53 31.69
C THR A 2 5.00 -11.58 30.75
N SER A 3 4.82 -11.21 29.49
CA SER A 3 5.92 -11.17 28.51
C SER A 3 7.05 -10.26 29.02
N PRO A 4 8.33 -10.67 28.94
CA PRO A 4 9.47 -9.85 29.36
C PRO A 4 9.51 -8.48 28.67
N ASP A 5 8.97 -8.36 27.45
CA ASP A 5 8.84 -7.10 26.71
C ASP A 5 7.97 -6.06 27.41
N LEU A 6 6.98 -6.49 28.20
CA LEU A 6 6.09 -5.59 28.93
C LEU A 6 6.76 -4.98 30.18
N GLN A 7 7.96 -5.44 30.55
CA GLN A 7 8.70 -4.91 31.70
C GLN A 7 9.76 -3.87 31.29
N GLN A 8 10.08 -3.73 30.00
CA GLN A 8 11.06 -2.75 29.53
C GLN A 8 10.40 -1.39 29.31
N ARG A 9 10.88 -0.35 30.01
CA ARG A 9 10.47 1.03 29.73
C ARG A 9 11.02 1.46 28.38
N ARG A 10 10.15 1.94 27.50
CA ARG A 10 10.51 2.44 26.17
C ARG A 10 9.86 3.80 25.93
N ALA A 11 10.49 4.59 25.08
CA ALA A 11 9.93 5.83 24.56
C ALA A 11 9.97 5.77 23.04
N GLY A 12 9.10 6.56 22.40
CA GLY A 12 8.95 6.60 20.97
C GLY A 12 8.46 7.93 20.45
N ILE A 13 8.48 8.07 19.13
CA ILE A 13 8.02 9.26 18.42
C ILE A 13 6.92 8.85 17.43
N LEU A 14 5.85 9.65 17.40
CA LEU A 14 4.84 9.63 16.34
C LEU A 14 5.26 10.59 15.23
N LEU A 15 5.57 10.04 14.06
CA LEU A 15 5.90 10.82 12.86
C LEU A 15 5.46 10.03 11.62
N HIS A 16 4.60 10.59 10.78
CA HIS A 16 4.23 9.95 9.52
C HIS A 16 5.35 10.14 8.47
N PRO A 17 5.62 9.18 7.57
CA PRO A 17 6.65 9.34 6.53
C PRO A 17 6.50 10.59 5.66
N THR A 18 5.26 11.03 5.41
CA THR A 18 4.98 12.28 4.66
C THR A 18 5.48 13.54 5.38
N SER A 19 5.85 13.45 6.65
CA SER A 19 6.42 14.55 7.44
C SER A 19 7.96 14.52 7.49
N LEU A 20 8.60 13.51 6.89
CA LEU A 20 10.04 13.55 6.64
C LEU A 20 10.36 14.62 5.57
N PRO A 21 11.60 15.14 5.53
CA PRO A 21 11.96 16.19 4.57
C PRO A 21 11.67 15.84 3.10
N SER A 22 11.92 14.60 2.68
CA SER A 22 11.58 14.08 1.34
C SER A 22 10.10 13.74 1.17
N GLY A 23 9.37 13.52 2.27
CA GLY A 23 7.98 13.06 2.27
C GLY A 23 7.78 11.61 1.82
N ILE A 24 8.86 10.86 1.58
CA ILE A 24 8.85 9.49 1.05
C ILE A 24 9.80 8.58 1.83
N LEU A 25 9.73 7.27 1.55
CA LEU A 25 10.57 6.24 2.16
C LEU A 25 11.90 6.10 1.42
N ASP A 26 12.72 7.14 1.48
CA ASP A 26 14.06 7.17 0.91
C ASP A 26 15.15 7.28 2.01
N GLY A 27 16.32 7.82 1.67
CA GLY A 27 17.42 8.02 2.62
C GLY A 27 17.06 8.90 3.83
N ASP A 28 15.96 9.66 3.83
CA ASP A 28 15.49 10.34 5.05
C ASP A 28 15.03 9.35 6.14
N VAL A 29 14.53 8.17 5.77
CA VAL A 29 14.15 7.15 6.75
C VAL A 29 15.37 6.64 7.49
N GLU A 30 16.48 6.40 6.81
CA GLU A 30 17.73 5.96 7.45
C GLU A 30 18.25 7.03 8.41
N ARG A 31 18.26 8.30 7.98
CA ARG A 31 18.63 9.44 8.85
C ARG A 31 17.73 9.52 10.08
N TRP A 32 16.42 9.33 9.90
CA TRP A 32 15.43 9.33 10.97
C TRP A 32 15.68 8.19 11.96
N LEU A 33 15.89 6.96 11.48
CA LEU A 33 16.15 5.79 12.31
C LEU A 33 17.47 5.92 13.08
N HIS A 34 18.53 6.46 12.46
CA HIS A 34 19.77 6.77 13.17
C HIS A 34 19.54 7.79 14.29
N MET A 35 18.81 8.87 14.05
CA MET A 35 18.48 9.86 15.09
C MET A 35 17.71 9.22 16.25
N MET A 36 16.69 8.40 15.95
CA MET A 36 15.94 7.69 16.98
C MET A 36 16.84 6.77 17.82
N SER A 37 17.72 6.01 17.16
CA SER A 37 18.69 5.13 17.81
C SER A 37 19.65 5.92 18.71
N ASP A 38 20.26 6.99 18.19
CA ASP A 38 21.25 7.81 18.90
C ASP A 38 20.66 8.52 20.12
N THR A 39 19.36 8.85 20.08
CA THR A 39 18.62 9.47 21.18
C THR A 39 18.03 8.47 22.17
N GLY A 40 18.12 7.16 21.88
CA GLY A 40 17.56 6.10 22.71
C GLY A 40 16.05 5.88 22.56
N PHE A 41 15.40 6.52 21.58
CA PHE A 41 14.02 6.17 21.20
C PHE A 41 13.99 4.83 20.48
N SER A 42 13.03 3.99 20.82
CA SER A 42 12.96 2.60 20.31
C SER A 42 11.60 2.23 19.73
N VAL A 43 10.66 3.18 19.62
CA VAL A 43 9.34 2.95 19.04
C VAL A 43 9.03 4.07 18.05
N TRP A 44 8.84 3.72 16.78
CA TRP A 44 8.35 4.64 15.76
C TRP A 44 6.87 4.32 15.50
N GLN A 45 6.00 5.26 15.83
CA GLN A 45 4.58 5.16 15.53
C GLN A 45 4.27 5.94 14.25
N VAL A 46 3.44 5.36 13.39
CA VAL A 46 2.96 5.97 12.14
C VAL A 46 1.43 5.96 12.09
N LEU A 47 0.87 6.87 11.30
CA LEU A 47 -0.52 6.77 10.83
C LEU A 47 -0.64 5.64 9.77
N PRO A 48 -1.85 5.22 9.36
CA PRO A 48 -1.98 4.20 8.33
C PRO A 48 -1.29 4.60 7.02
N LEU A 49 -0.66 3.63 6.37
CA LEU A 49 0.21 3.84 5.19
C LEU A 49 -0.51 3.57 3.86
N GLY A 50 -1.85 3.46 3.87
CA GLY A 50 -2.63 3.20 2.68
C GLY A 50 -2.81 4.44 1.80
N GLU A 51 -3.13 4.22 0.53
CA GLU A 51 -3.42 5.30 -0.43
C GLU A 51 -4.72 6.03 -0.01
N PRO A 52 -4.63 7.31 0.41
CA PRO A 52 -5.80 8.05 0.85
C PRO A 52 -6.70 8.41 -0.34
N GLN A 53 -8.00 8.51 -0.09
CA GLN A 53 -8.96 9.03 -1.07
C GLN A 53 -8.82 10.56 -1.21
N SER A 54 -9.72 11.20 -1.98
CA SER A 54 -9.67 12.64 -2.29
C SER A 54 -9.57 13.59 -1.09
N GLY A 55 -10.02 13.16 0.10
CA GLY A 55 -9.88 13.92 1.35
C GLY A 55 -8.48 13.89 1.98
N LEU A 56 -7.50 13.18 1.39
CA LEU A 56 -6.11 13.02 1.84
C LEU A 56 -5.94 12.46 3.26
N SER A 57 -7.01 11.99 3.90
CA SER A 57 -6.96 11.39 5.22
C SER A 57 -6.36 9.97 5.14
N PRO A 58 -5.29 9.66 5.90
CA PRO A 58 -4.73 8.31 5.95
C PRO A 58 -5.68 7.30 6.61
N TYR A 59 -6.79 7.77 7.21
CA TYR A 59 -7.83 6.91 7.77
C TYR A 59 -8.95 6.59 6.77
N GLN A 60 -8.90 7.16 5.57
CA GLN A 60 -9.87 6.92 4.50
C GLN A 60 -9.14 6.45 3.24
N CYS A 61 -8.79 5.17 3.21
CA CYS A 61 -8.03 4.55 2.12
C CYS A 61 -8.92 3.82 1.10
N SER A 62 -8.37 3.57 -0.09
CA SER A 62 -8.99 2.72 -1.12
C SER A 62 -8.97 1.23 -0.75
N SER A 63 -8.03 0.83 0.10
CA SER A 63 -7.84 -0.55 0.58
C SER A 63 -7.34 -0.56 2.03
N ALA A 64 -7.72 -1.59 2.79
CA ALA A 64 -7.19 -1.85 4.13
C ALA A 64 -5.81 -2.52 4.11
N PHE A 65 -5.39 -3.06 2.96
CA PHE A 65 -4.15 -3.82 2.79
C PHE A 65 -3.10 -3.09 1.95
N ALA A 66 -3.54 -2.38 0.90
CA ALA A 66 -2.62 -1.80 -0.06
C ALA A 66 -1.83 -0.64 0.56
N PHE A 67 -0.54 -0.61 0.24
CA PHE A 67 0.37 0.47 0.59
C PHE A 67 0.22 1.65 -0.37
N ASN A 68 0.44 2.89 0.08
CA ASN A 68 0.44 4.09 -0.75
C ASN A 68 1.70 4.15 -1.64
N PRO A 69 1.59 3.94 -2.97
CA PRO A 69 2.77 3.95 -3.84
C PRO A 69 3.50 5.30 -3.88
N ALA A 70 2.81 6.41 -3.57
CA ALA A 70 3.41 7.74 -3.52
C ALA A 70 4.46 7.91 -2.40
N LEU A 71 4.51 6.98 -1.44
CA LEU A 71 5.54 6.95 -0.40
C LEU A 71 6.81 6.23 -0.85
N LEU A 72 6.82 5.52 -1.98
CA LEU A 72 8.00 4.85 -2.48
C LEU A 72 8.84 5.81 -3.34
N PRO A 73 10.18 5.65 -3.39
CA PRO A 73 11.05 6.42 -4.27
C PRO A 73 10.95 5.92 -5.72
N VAL A 74 9.73 5.87 -6.27
CA VAL A 74 9.47 5.35 -7.62
C VAL A 74 9.80 6.43 -8.64
N SER A 75 10.68 6.08 -9.58
CA SER A 75 10.93 6.87 -10.78
C SER A 75 10.49 6.09 -12.01
N SER A 76 10.31 6.80 -13.13
CA SER A 76 10.00 6.13 -14.39
C SER A 76 11.09 5.15 -14.84
N ALA A 77 12.33 5.37 -14.41
CA ALA A 77 13.43 4.46 -14.70
C ALA A 77 13.33 3.15 -13.88
N LEU A 78 12.76 3.20 -12.67
CA LEU A 78 12.64 2.02 -11.80
C LEU A 78 11.60 1.02 -12.33
N TRP A 79 10.48 1.50 -12.90
CA TRP A 79 9.49 0.58 -13.50
C TRP A 79 10.02 -0.09 -14.76
N ALA A 80 10.88 0.58 -15.51
CA ALA A 80 11.47 0.03 -16.73
C ALA A 80 12.43 -1.14 -16.46
N THR A 81 12.85 -1.31 -15.21
CA THR A 81 13.73 -2.41 -14.78
C THR A 81 12.97 -3.55 -14.10
N VAL A 82 11.65 -3.45 -13.95
CA VAL A 82 10.85 -4.53 -13.34
C VAL A 82 10.82 -5.72 -14.30
N ASP A 83 11.36 -6.84 -13.84
CA ASP A 83 11.23 -8.12 -14.52
C ASP A 83 10.00 -8.83 -13.94
N GLU A 84 8.95 -8.99 -14.75
CA GLU A 84 7.74 -9.73 -14.36
C GLU A 84 8.03 -11.23 -14.13
N GLY A 85 9.14 -11.73 -14.67
CA GLY A 85 9.67 -13.07 -14.41
C GLY A 85 10.47 -13.17 -13.12
N ASP A 86 10.66 -12.07 -12.37
CA ASP A 86 11.38 -12.10 -11.10
C ASP A 86 10.66 -13.01 -10.10
N ASN A 87 11.41 -13.97 -9.54
CA ASN A 87 10.87 -14.95 -8.61
C ASN A 87 10.30 -14.30 -7.34
N GLY A 88 10.91 -13.20 -6.87
CA GLY A 88 10.45 -12.47 -5.69
C GLY A 88 9.12 -11.77 -5.94
N PHE A 89 8.95 -11.19 -7.13
CA PHE A 89 7.66 -10.63 -7.55
C PHE A 89 6.56 -11.70 -7.62
N ILE A 90 6.83 -12.83 -8.30
CA ILE A 90 5.88 -13.95 -8.42
C ILE A 90 5.51 -14.52 -7.04
N GLU A 91 6.48 -14.71 -6.15
CA GLU A 91 6.26 -15.19 -4.79
C GLU A 91 5.38 -14.23 -3.99
N PHE A 92 5.64 -12.92 -4.08
CA PHE A 92 4.80 -11.91 -3.44
C PHE A 92 3.35 -11.97 -3.94
N CYS A 93 3.15 -12.02 -5.26
CA CYS A 93 1.82 -12.10 -5.86
C CYS A 93 1.05 -13.35 -5.39
N ASN A 94 1.71 -14.51 -5.36
CA ASN A 94 1.11 -15.74 -4.85
C ASN A 94 0.78 -15.66 -3.36
N MET A 95 1.68 -15.10 -2.55
CA MET A 95 1.48 -14.99 -1.10
C MET A 95 0.38 -13.99 -0.72
N GLN A 96 0.20 -12.93 -1.52
CA GLN A 96 -0.75 -11.86 -1.26
C GLN A 96 -2.05 -11.96 -2.09
N GLN A 97 -2.22 -13.05 -2.85
CA GLN A 97 -3.31 -13.24 -3.81
C GLN A 97 -4.70 -12.97 -3.21
N PHE A 98 -4.90 -13.32 -1.94
CA PHE A 98 -6.21 -13.20 -1.27
C PHE A 98 -6.78 -11.77 -1.23
N TRP A 99 -5.94 -10.73 -1.36
CA TRP A 99 -6.37 -9.33 -1.44
C TRP A 99 -5.84 -8.61 -2.69
N LEU A 100 -4.65 -9.01 -3.16
CA LEU A 100 -3.94 -8.30 -4.22
C LEU A 100 -4.71 -8.36 -5.54
N ASP A 101 -5.20 -9.55 -5.91
CA ASP A 101 -5.95 -9.78 -7.14
C ASP A 101 -7.23 -8.94 -7.22
N ASP A 102 -7.92 -8.79 -6.09
CA ASP A 102 -9.14 -8.00 -5.99
C ASP A 102 -8.83 -6.50 -6.00
N TYR A 103 -7.77 -6.07 -5.33
CA TYR A 103 -7.34 -4.68 -5.30
C TYR A 103 -6.86 -4.22 -6.69
N ALA A 104 -6.06 -5.02 -7.38
CA ALA A 104 -5.56 -4.73 -8.72
C ALA A 104 -6.73 -4.58 -9.71
N LEU A 105 -7.66 -5.56 -9.72
CA LEU A 105 -8.86 -5.48 -10.55
C LEU A 105 -9.74 -4.27 -10.20
N PHE A 106 -9.91 -3.97 -8.91
CA PHE A 106 -10.63 -2.80 -8.45
C PHE A 106 -10.02 -1.50 -8.99
N LYS A 107 -8.69 -1.34 -8.95
CA LYS A 107 -8.02 -0.14 -9.47
C LYS A 107 -8.24 0.02 -10.98
N VAL A 108 -8.15 -1.06 -11.75
CA VAL A 108 -8.40 -1.06 -13.20
C VAL A 108 -9.85 -0.71 -13.51
N LEU A 109 -10.81 -1.36 -12.83
CA LEU A 109 -12.23 -1.06 -13.02
C LEU A 109 -12.58 0.36 -12.60
N LYS A 110 -11.96 0.86 -11.53
CA LYS A 110 -12.16 2.23 -11.08
C LYS A 110 -11.73 3.25 -12.15
N GLN A 111 -10.60 3.01 -12.82
CA GLN A 111 -10.18 3.83 -13.96
C GLN A 111 -11.14 3.67 -15.15
N HIS A 112 -11.59 2.45 -15.42
CA HIS A 112 -12.55 2.17 -16.50
C HIS A 112 -13.89 2.90 -16.30
N PHE A 113 -14.33 3.06 -15.05
CA PHE A 113 -15.55 3.78 -14.68
C PHE A 113 -15.29 5.23 -14.23
N ASP A 114 -14.27 5.90 -14.79
CA ASP A 114 -13.97 7.33 -14.59
C ASP A 114 -13.87 7.75 -13.11
N ASP A 115 -13.24 6.92 -12.28
CA ASP A 115 -13.02 7.13 -10.84
C ASP A 115 -14.28 7.25 -9.97
N THR A 116 -15.45 6.84 -10.49
CA THR A 116 -16.70 6.76 -9.72
C THR A 116 -16.61 5.80 -8.53
N ALA A 117 -17.52 5.96 -7.57
CA ALA A 117 -17.59 5.06 -6.42
C ALA A 117 -18.13 3.70 -6.83
N TRP A 118 -17.59 2.60 -6.27
CA TRP A 118 -17.98 1.25 -6.67
C TRP A 118 -19.48 0.94 -6.48
N VAL A 119 -20.13 1.65 -5.56
CA VAL A 119 -21.58 1.55 -5.31
C VAL A 119 -22.44 2.08 -6.47
N GLU A 120 -21.85 2.88 -7.36
CA GLU A 120 -22.46 3.49 -8.54
C GLU A 120 -22.20 2.69 -9.82
N TRP A 121 -21.34 1.66 -9.75
CA TRP A 121 -21.02 0.82 -10.91
C TRP A 121 -22.24 -0.02 -11.34
N PRO A 122 -22.27 -0.49 -12.61
CA PRO A 122 -23.31 -1.39 -13.06
C PRO A 122 -23.38 -2.66 -12.19
N GLU A 123 -24.58 -3.21 -12.05
CA GLU A 123 -24.89 -4.26 -11.06
C GLU A 123 -23.93 -5.46 -11.12
N GLN A 124 -23.51 -5.85 -12.32
CA GLN A 124 -22.61 -6.97 -12.56
C GLN A 124 -21.26 -6.83 -11.85
N TRP A 125 -20.63 -5.65 -11.90
CA TRP A 125 -19.37 -5.40 -11.20
C TRP A 125 -19.59 -5.06 -9.73
N LYS A 126 -20.64 -4.27 -9.43
CA LYS A 126 -20.99 -3.89 -8.06
C LYS A 126 -21.27 -5.10 -7.16
N PHE A 127 -22.00 -6.08 -7.67
CA PHE A 127 -22.34 -7.31 -6.96
C PHE A 127 -21.37 -8.46 -7.26
N ARG A 128 -20.26 -8.17 -7.96
CA ARG A 128 -19.15 -9.11 -8.16
C ARG A 128 -19.59 -10.42 -8.82
N ASP A 129 -20.37 -10.31 -9.90
CA ASP A 129 -20.72 -11.47 -10.72
C ASP A 129 -19.45 -12.23 -11.14
N ALA A 130 -19.42 -13.53 -10.86
CA ALA A 130 -18.20 -14.32 -11.01
C ALA A 130 -17.73 -14.42 -12.47
N GLU A 131 -18.67 -14.53 -13.42
CA GLU A 131 -18.35 -14.64 -14.84
C GLU A 131 -17.81 -13.29 -15.36
N VAL A 132 -18.45 -12.19 -14.99
CA VAL A 132 -18.04 -10.84 -15.42
C VAL A 132 -16.68 -10.46 -14.81
N LEU A 133 -16.42 -10.80 -13.54
CA LEU A 133 -15.12 -10.58 -12.94
C LEU A 133 -14.03 -11.44 -13.61
N GLN A 134 -14.31 -12.69 -13.94
CA GLN A 134 -13.35 -13.55 -14.64
C GLN A 134 -13.04 -13.02 -16.04
N GLN A 135 -14.06 -12.58 -16.79
CA GLN A 135 -13.88 -11.93 -18.09
C GLN A 135 -13.07 -10.64 -17.96
N SER A 136 -13.35 -9.82 -16.95
CA SER A 136 -12.60 -8.59 -16.71
C SER A 136 -11.13 -8.89 -16.41
N ARG A 137 -10.82 -9.90 -15.58
CA ARG A 137 -9.44 -10.31 -15.30
C ARG A 137 -8.70 -10.70 -16.58
N GLN A 138 -9.31 -11.51 -17.43
CA GLN A 138 -8.71 -11.91 -18.71
C GLN A 138 -8.53 -10.75 -19.68
N GLN A 139 -9.47 -9.80 -19.69
CA GLN A 139 -9.41 -8.63 -20.56
C GLN A 139 -8.22 -7.71 -20.21
N TYR A 140 -7.90 -7.55 -18.94
CA TYR A 140 -6.89 -6.60 -18.46
C TYR A 140 -5.54 -7.23 -18.09
N GLU A 141 -5.33 -8.52 -18.38
CA GLU A 141 -4.10 -9.26 -18.05
C GLU A 141 -2.87 -8.82 -18.88
N LYS A 142 -3.03 -7.94 -19.89
CA LYS A 142 -1.97 -7.57 -20.86
C LYS A 142 -1.90 -6.08 -21.22
N GLN A 143 -2.59 -5.21 -20.49
CA GLN A 143 -2.47 -3.74 -20.67
C GLN A 143 -1.46 -3.17 -19.68
#